data_AF-A0A4Q3CAF5-F1
#
_entry.id   AF-A0A4Q3CAF5-F1
#
_cell.length_a   1.000
_cell.length_b   1.000
_cell.length_c   1.000
_cell.angle_alpha   90.00
_cell.angle_beta   90.00
_cell.angle_gamma   90.00
#
_symmetry.space_group_name_H-M   'P 1'
#
loop_
_entity.id
_entity.type
_entity.pdbx_description
1 polymer ?
#
loop_
_entity_poly.entity_id
_entity_poly.type
_entity_poly.pdbx_seq_one_letter_code
_entity_poly.pdbx_strand_id
1 'polypeptide(L)'
;AGLDLGMWYQQRLRLDSAVEQGSMIAFNTRSTVDATAITTYVGAAAKLSATPTVTITCNGSTCVNTGRTCACISGSTPTYVTTACNTSCGDGSLAGYYMRINAVATSNTMLVPQAMLGGSMTQTRTSMVRLQ
;
A
#
# COMPACT_ATOMS: atom_id res chain seq x y z
N ALA A 1 2.86 28.86 5.14
CA ALA A 1 3.20 27.44 5.42
C ALA A 1 1.96 26.58 5.67
N GLY A 2 1.02 27.00 6.53
CA GLY A 2 -0.14 26.18 6.90
C GLY A 2 -1.03 25.71 5.74
N LEU A 3 -1.24 26.53 4.70
CA LEU A 3 -2.07 26.14 3.54
C LEU A 3 -1.46 24.99 2.72
N ASP A 4 -0.16 25.04 2.41
CA ASP A 4 0.52 23.95 1.68
C ASP A 4 0.54 22.65 2.50
N LEU A 5 0.75 22.76 3.81
CA LEU A 5 0.64 21.62 4.72
C LEU A 5 -0.78 21.06 4.76
N GLY A 6 -1.80 21.93 4.82
CA GLY A 6 -3.21 21.54 4.80
C GLY A 6 -3.59 20.80 3.51
N MET A 7 -3.18 21.31 2.35
CA MET A 7 -3.38 20.64 1.06
C MET A 7 -2.67 19.29 1.01
N TRP A 8 -1.44 19.21 1.54
CA TRP A 8 -0.71 17.95 1.61
C TRP A 8 -1.44 16.93 2.49
N TYR A 9 -1.91 17.31 3.68
CA TYR A 9 -2.71 16.43 4.53
C TYR A 9 -4.01 15.99 3.85
N GLN A 10 -4.67 16.87 3.10
CA GLN A 10 -5.87 16.48 2.34
C GLN A 10 -5.53 15.40 1.30
N GLN A 11 -4.46 15.58 0.53
CA GLN A 11 -3.99 14.59 -0.44
C GLN A 11 -3.58 13.29 0.25
N ARG A 12 -2.96 13.40 1.43
CA ARG A 12 -2.60 12.27 2.29
C ARG A 12 -3.78 11.40 2.65
N LEU A 13 -4.89 12.02 3.08
CA LEU A 13 -6.11 11.34 3.48
C LEU A 13 -6.79 10.64 2.29
N ARG A 14 -6.77 11.27 1.11
CA ARG A 14 -7.30 10.65 -0.11
C ARG A 14 -6.50 9.42 -0.53
N LEU A 15 -5.17 9.52 -0.47
CA LEU A 15 -4.28 8.39 -0.78
C LEU A 15 -4.50 7.23 0.20
N ASP A 16 -4.62 7.54 1.49
CA ASP A 16 -4.88 6.56 2.54
C ASP A 16 -6.21 5.84 2.31
N SER A 17 -7.29 6.61 2.09
CA SER A 17 -8.61 6.05 1.77
C SER A 17 -8.62 5.20 0.49
N ALA A 18 -7.85 5.58 -0.53
CA ALA A 18 -7.73 4.79 -1.75
C ALA A 18 -7.02 3.46 -1.54
N VAL A 19 -5.92 3.46 -0.76
CA VAL A 19 -5.17 2.25 -0.42
C VAL A 19 -6.03 1.29 0.42
N GLU A 20 -6.79 1.81 1.38
CA GLU A 20 -7.73 0.99 2.19
C GLU A 20 -8.89 0.43 1.36
N GLN A 21 -9.44 1.18 0.41
CA GLN A 21 -10.43 0.61 -0.49
C GLN A 21 -9.81 -0.47 -1.41
N GLY A 22 -8.57 -0.27 -1.86
CA GLY A 22 -7.82 -1.27 -2.62
C GLY A 22 -7.58 -2.57 -1.83
N SER A 23 -7.27 -2.46 -0.53
CA SER A 23 -7.08 -3.62 0.35
C SER A 23 -8.39 -4.40 0.53
N MET A 24 -9.52 -3.70 0.65
CA MET A 24 -10.85 -4.31 0.70
C MET A 24 -11.22 -5.04 -0.60
N ILE A 25 -10.94 -4.45 -1.76
CA ILE A 25 -11.16 -5.12 -3.06
C ILE A 25 -10.34 -6.41 -3.14
N ALA A 26 -9.08 -6.36 -2.71
CA ALA A 26 -8.21 -7.54 -2.69
C ALA A 26 -8.70 -8.63 -1.74
N PHE A 27 -9.19 -8.24 -0.55
CA PHE A 27 -9.79 -9.18 0.39
C PHE A 27 -11.05 -9.85 -0.17
N ASN A 28 -11.91 -9.07 -0.83
CA ASN A 28 -13.15 -9.58 -1.41
C ASN A 28 -12.89 -10.48 -2.64
N THR A 29 -11.85 -10.20 -3.41
CA THR A 29 -11.43 -10.98 -4.57
C THR A 29 -10.29 -11.96 -4.26
N ARG A 30 -10.13 -12.32 -2.98
CA ARG A 30 -8.94 -13.04 -2.48
C ARG A 30 -8.63 -14.36 -3.17
N SER A 31 -9.61 -15.04 -3.76
CA SER A 31 -9.39 -16.28 -4.55
C SER A 31 -8.63 -16.04 -5.85
N THR A 32 -8.83 -14.87 -6.48
CA THR A 32 -8.32 -14.51 -7.82
C THR A 32 -8.09 -13.00 -7.86
N VAL A 33 -6.95 -12.57 -7.31
CA VAL A 33 -6.62 -11.15 -7.21
C VAL A 33 -6.07 -10.64 -8.54
N ASP A 34 -6.55 -9.48 -8.97
CA ASP A 34 -6.02 -8.73 -10.11
C ASP A 34 -5.25 -7.51 -9.60
N ALA A 35 -3.92 -7.68 -9.47
CA ALA A 35 -3.05 -6.62 -8.98
C ALA A 35 -3.04 -5.40 -9.91
N THR A 36 -3.21 -5.58 -11.22
CA THR A 36 -3.22 -4.49 -12.19
C THR A 36 -4.49 -3.65 -12.06
N ALA A 37 -5.64 -4.31 -11.91
CA ALA A 37 -6.91 -3.64 -11.66
C ALA A 37 -6.87 -2.86 -10.33
N ILE A 38 -6.33 -3.45 -9.27
CA ILE A 38 -6.20 -2.77 -7.95
C ILE A 38 -5.26 -1.57 -8.05
N THR A 39 -4.12 -1.71 -8.73
CA THR A 39 -3.17 -0.60 -8.98
C THR A 39 -3.87 0.55 -9.69
N THR A 40 -4.62 0.24 -10.76
CA THR A 40 -5.40 1.21 -11.53
C THR A 40 -6.46 1.89 -10.67
N TYR A 41 -7.19 1.10 -9.86
CA TYR A 41 -8.20 1.59 -8.95
C TYR A 41 -7.62 2.54 -7.91
N VAL A 42 -6.54 2.16 -7.20
CA VAL A 42 -5.91 3.00 -6.18
C VAL A 42 -5.41 4.31 -6.77
N GLY A 43 -4.79 4.26 -7.96
CA GLY A 43 -4.34 5.44 -8.69
C GLY A 43 -5.48 6.42 -9.01
N ALA A 44 -6.62 5.91 -9.48
CA ALA A 44 -7.79 6.72 -9.80
C ALA A 44 -8.54 7.23 -8.56
N ALA A 45 -8.71 6.37 -7.55
CA ALA A 45 -9.46 6.66 -6.33
C ALA A 45 -8.77 7.72 -5.46
N ALA A 46 -7.43 7.82 -5.53
CA ALA A 46 -6.69 8.84 -4.80
C ALA A 46 -7.02 10.27 -5.25
N LYS A 47 -7.53 10.47 -6.49
CA LYS A 47 -7.95 11.77 -7.04
C LYS A 47 -6.93 12.88 -6.76
N LEU A 48 -5.65 12.57 -6.97
CA LEU A 48 -4.53 13.50 -6.82
C LEU A 48 -4.24 14.16 -8.16
N SER A 49 -3.59 15.34 -8.12
CA SER A 49 -3.20 16.07 -9.32
C SER A 49 -2.13 15.34 -10.14
N ALA A 50 -1.28 14.55 -9.49
CA ALA A 50 -0.36 13.62 -10.10
C ALA A 50 -0.72 12.19 -9.65
N THR A 51 -0.78 11.26 -10.59
CA THR A 51 -1.09 9.86 -10.30
C THR A 51 -0.02 9.28 -9.38
N PRO A 52 -0.40 8.65 -8.24
CA PRO A 52 0.56 8.02 -7.35
C PRO A 52 1.19 6.80 -8.01
N THR A 53 2.44 6.52 -7.67
CA THR A 53 3.08 5.24 -8.00
C THR A 53 2.57 4.19 -7.04
N VAL A 54 1.86 3.18 -7.55
CA VAL A 54 1.33 2.08 -6.75
C VAL A 54 2.10 0.80 -7.09
N THR A 55 2.59 0.13 -6.06
CA THR A 55 3.31 -1.15 -6.17
C THR A 55 2.58 -2.17 -5.33
N ILE A 56 2.27 -3.31 -5.95
CA ILE A 56 1.64 -4.44 -5.27
C ILE A 56 2.62 -5.61 -5.27
N THR A 57 2.78 -6.22 -4.10
CA THR A 57 3.60 -7.42 -3.91
C THR A 57 2.84 -8.40 -3.04
N CYS A 58 3.10 -9.69 -3.19
CA CYS A 58 2.59 -10.72 -2.31
C CYS A 58 3.75 -11.50 -1.71
N ASN A 59 3.83 -11.54 -0.38
CA ASN A 59 4.94 -12.16 0.36
C ASN A 59 6.35 -11.80 -0.19
N GLY A 60 6.52 -10.54 -0.65
CA GLY A 60 7.78 -10.03 -1.18
C GLY A 60 8.04 -10.29 -2.67
N SER A 61 7.16 -11.02 -3.37
CA SER A 61 7.26 -11.31 -4.80
C SER A 61 6.04 -10.81 -5.59
N THR A 62 6.01 -11.09 -6.89
CA THR A 62 4.81 -10.89 -7.71
C THR A 62 3.67 -11.77 -7.20
N CYS A 63 2.45 -11.22 -7.20
CA CYS A 63 1.26 -11.95 -6.79
C CYS A 63 0.86 -13.03 -7.79
N VAL A 64 0.67 -14.26 -7.30
CA VAL A 64 0.10 -15.40 -8.03
C VAL A 64 -1.26 -15.80 -7.48
N ASN A 65 -2.11 -16.35 -8.35
CA ASN A 65 -3.44 -16.88 -7.99
C ASN A 65 -3.45 -18.39 -7.74
N THR A 66 -2.43 -19.10 -8.22
CA THR A 66 -2.23 -20.53 -8.02
C THR A 66 -0.85 -20.78 -7.40
N GLY A 67 -0.67 -21.91 -6.70
CA GLY A 67 0.62 -22.25 -6.07
C GLY A 67 1.08 -21.24 -5.00
N ARG A 68 0.14 -20.60 -4.31
CA ARG A 68 0.43 -19.58 -3.30
C ARG A 68 1.25 -20.19 -2.15
N THR A 69 2.32 -19.50 -1.76
CA THR A 69 3.18 -19.89 -0.66
C THR A 69 2.93 -18.99 0.54
N CYS A 70 2.54 -19.58 1.66
CA CYS A 70 2.31 -18.83 2.89
C CYS A 70 3.62 -18.43 3.56
N ALA A 71 3.59 -17.29 4.24
CA ALA A 71 4.74 -16.78 4.96
C ALA A 71 4.31 -16.14 6.28
N CYS A 72 5.21 -16.19 7.24
CA CYS A 72 5.20 -15.32 8.40
C CYS A 72 5.78 -13.96 8.00
N ILE A 73 5.12 -12.89 8.43
CA ILE A 73 5.61 -11.52 8.25
C ILE A 73 6.26 -11.09 9.56
N SER A 74 7.42 -10.42 9.48
CA SER A 74 8.00 -9.76 10.64
C SER A 74 8.69 -8.45 10.28
N GLY A 75 8.84 -7.57 11.27
CA GLY A 75 9.52 -6.28 11.14
C GLY A 75 8.66 -5.16 10.53
N SER A 76 9.15 -3.93 10.66
CA SER A 76 8.55 -2.72 10.06
C SER A 76 8.79 -2.63 8.55
N THR A 77 9.96 -3.08 8.10
CA THR A 77 10.20 -3.51 6.72
C THR A 77 9.87 -5.00 6.66
N PRO A 78 8.76 -5.40 6.02
CA PRO A 78 8.28 -6.76 6.12
C PRO A 78 9.29 -7.73 5.52
N THR A 79 9.72 -8.67 6.34
CA THR A 79 10.45 -9.86 5.93
C THR A 79 9.48 -11.03 5.86
N TYR A 80 9.68 -11.93 4.90
CA TYR A 80 8.78 -13.04 4.63
C TYR A 80 9.54 -14.35 4.84
N VAL A 81 9.13 -15.12 5.85
CA VAL A 81 9.67 -16.45 6.11
C VAL A 81 8.62 -17.46 5.68
N THR A 82 8.96 -18.30 4.70
CA THR A 82 8.04 -19.32 4.18
C THR A 82 7.69 -20.33 5.26
N THR A 83 6.39 -20.50 5.50
CA THR A 83 5.88 -21.41 6.54
C THR A 83 4.57 -22.02 6.04
N ALA A 84 4.20 -23.19 6.55
CA ALA A 84 2.89 -23.78 6.25
C ALA A 84 1.75 -22.80 6.61
N CYS A 85 0.69 -22.78 5.80
CA CYS A 85 -0.43 -21.88 6.03
C CYS A 85 -1.11 -22.17 7.37
N ASN A 86 -1.61 -21.12 8.03
CA ASN A 86 -2.32 -21.17 9.32
C ASN A 86 -1.47 -21.63 10.53
N THR A 87 -0.15 -21.78 10.38
CA THR A 87 0.71 -21.98 11.56
C THR A 87 0.92 -20.66 12.28
N SER A 88 1.01 -20.71 13.62
CA SER A 88 1.42 -19.54 14.39
C SER A 88 2.85 -19.13 14.05
N CYS A 89 3.04 -17.87 13.75
CA CYS A 89 4.32 -17.20 13.66
C CYS A 89 4.82 -16.86 15.07
N GLY A 90 6.10 -16.47 15.19
CA GLY A 90 6.75 -16.18 16.47
C GLY A 90 6.15 -14.99 17.23
N ASP A 91 5.41 -14.13 16.54
CA ASP A 91 4.67 -12.99 17.09
C ASP A 91 3.19 -13.30 17.39
N GLY A 92 2.77 -14.56 17.22
CA GLY A 92 1.38 -14.99 17.38
C GLY A 92 0.47 -14.70 16.20
N SER A 93 0.97 -14.08 15.13
CA SER A 93 0.23 -13.95 13.87
C SER A 93 0.11 -15.29 13.16
N LEU A 94 -0.81 -15.41 12.19
CA LEU A 94 -1.00 -16.66 11.44
C LEU A 94 -0.32 -16.57 10.08
N ALA A 95 0.56 -17.52 9.77
CA ALA A 95 1.18 -17.59 8.45
C ALA A 95 0.12 -17.65 7.34
N GLY A 96 0.31 -16.82 6.32
CA GLY A 96 -0.69 -16.62 5.28
C GLY A 96 -0.10 -16.10 3.98
N TYR A 97 -0.96 -15.96 2.99
CA TYR A 97 -0.61 -15.29 1.75
C TYR A 97 -1.02 -13.83 1.83
N TYR A 98 -0.05 -12.94 1.99
CA TYR A 98 -0.31 -11.53 2.24
C TYR A 98 0.02 -10.69 1.03
N MET A 99 -0.89 -9.81 0.67
CA MET A 99 -0.67 -8.79 -0.34
C MET A 99 -0.37 -7.46 0.33
N ARG A 100 0.69 -6.80 -0.11
CA ARG A 100 1.09 -5.45 0.29
C ARG A 100 0.81 -4.49 -0.85
N ILE A 101 -0.04 -3.50 -0.59
CA ILE A 101 -0.28 -2.35 -1.47
C ILE A 101 0.59 -1.21 -0.93
N ASN A 102 1.49 -0.69 -1.76
CA ASN A 102 2.34 0.45 -1.42
C ASN A 102 2.10 1.57 -2.44
N ALA A 103 1.54 2.69 -1.99
CA ALA A 103 1.29 3.85 -2.83
C ALA A 103 2.18 5.02 -2.40
N VAL A 104 2.89 5.61 -3.36
CA VAL A 104 3.76 6.76 -3.17
C VAL A 104 3.25 7.91 -4.02
N ALA A 105 3.02 9.06 -3.40
CA ALA A 105 2.67 10.30 -4.08
C ALA A 105 3.65 11.40 -3.68
N THR A 106 3.89 12.33 -4.60
CA THR A 106 4.70 13.52 -4.35
C THR A 106 3.86 14.75 -4.64
N SER A 107 3.89 15.70 -3.71
CA SER A 107 3.17 16.98 -3.81
C SER A 107 4.17 18.12 -3.79
N ASN A 108 4.08 19.04 -4.74
CA ASN A 108 4.94 20.22 -4.77
C ASN A 108 4.33 21.34 -3.93
N THR A 109 5.18 22.13 -3.25
CA THR A 109 4.75 23.33 -2.52
C THR A 109 4.36 24.41 -3.52
N MET A 110 3.12 24.93 -3.44
CA MET A 110 2.63 25.95 -4.38
C MET A 110 2.78 27.37 -3.84
N LEU A 111 2.67 27.56 -2.52
CA LEU A 111 2.61 28.89 -1.90
C LEU A 111 3.87 29.21 -1.09
N VAL A 112 4.49 28.20 -0.49
CA VAL A 112 5.67 28.37 0.35
C VAL A 112 6.92 28.24 -0.52
N PRO A 113 7.90 29.15 -0.37
CA PRO A 113 9.19 29.03 -1.04
C PRO A 113 9.85 27.69 -0.72
N GLN A 114 10.47 27.06 -1.72
CA GLN A 114 11.12 25.75 -1.58
C GLN A 114 12.13 25.70 -0.42
N ALA A 115 12.77 26.83 -0.10
CA ALA A 115 13.72 26.97 0.99
C ALA A 115 13.19 26.58 2.39
N MET A 116 11.86 26.59 2.59
CA MET A 116 11.26 26.29 3.90
C MET A 116 10.72 24.87 4.04
N LEU A 117 10.45 24.15 2.94
CA LEU A 117 9.79 22.84 2.95
C LEU A 117 10.39 21.83 1.94
N GLY A 118 11.55 22.14 1.35
CA GLY A 118 12.28 21.23 0.47
C GLY A 118 11.70 21.04 -0.94
N GLY A 119 10.73 21.87 -1.34
CA GLY A 119 10.17 21.94 -2.70
C GLY A 119 9.24 20.79 -3.13
N SER A 120 9.40 19.60 -2.56
CA SER A 120 8.50 18.46 -2.76
C SER A 120 8.29 17.67 -1.47
N MET A 121 7.04 17.36 -1.16
CA MET A 121 6.66 16.54 -0.02
C MET A 121 6.20 15.16 -0.52
N THR A 122 6.99 14.13 -0.21
CA THR A 122 6.64 12.74 -0.55
C THR A 122 5.85 12.08 0.57
N GLN A 123 4.88 11.27 0.19
CA GLN A 123 4.05 10.52 1.10
C GLN A 123 3.90 9.08 0.63
N THR A 124 4.09 8.15 1.56
CA THR A 124 3.95 6.71 1.33
C THR A 124 2.83 6.17 2.21
N ARG A 125 1.89 5.45 1.61
CA ARG A 125 0.82 4.71 2.30
C ARG A 125 0.92 3.25 1.95
N THR A 126 0.80 2.41 2.96
CA THR A 126 0.93 0.97 2.83
C THR A 126 -0.20 0.28 3.54
N SER A 127 -0.83 -0.69 2.88
CA SER A 127 -1.78 -1.61 3.50
C SER A 127 -1.35 -3.03 3.23
N MET A 128 -1.51 -3.90 4.24
CA MET A 128 -1.26 -5.33 4.14
C MET A 128 -2.56 -6.08 4.38
N VAL A 129 -2.91 -6.96 3.45
CA VAL A 129 -4.14 -7.74 3.49
C VAL A 129 -3.81 -9.22 3.37
N ARG A 130 -4.44 -10.02 4.21
CA ARG A 130 -4.35 -11.48 4.16
C ARG A 130 -5.36 -12.02 3.14
N LEU A 131 -4.91 -12.74 2.13
CA LEU A 131 -5.75 -13.31 1.07
C LEU A 131 -6.19 -14.76 1.38
N GLN A 132 -5.58 -15.39 2.37
CA GLN A 132 -5.89 -16.75 2.84
C GLN A 132 -5.48 -16.88 4.29
#